data_AF-A0A2G9RE55-F1
#
_entry.id   AF-A0A2G9RE55-F1
#
_cell.length_a   1.000
_cell.length_b   1.000
_cell.length_c   1.000
_cell.angle_alpha   90.00
_cell.angle_beta   90.00
_cell.angle_gamma   90.00
#
_symmetry.space_group_name_H-M   'P 1'
#
loop_
_entity.id
_entity.type
_entity.pdbx_description
1 polymer ?
#
loop_
_entity_poly.entity_id
_entity_poly.type
_entity_poly.pdbx_seq_one_letter_code
_entity_poly.pdbx_strand_id
1 'polypeptide(L)'
;RPYCASHGVGSDEVQRAQKAQSNSVTIFSRIIDRSIPADIIYEDEQCLAFRDVSPQGPVHFLVIPRKPIARISEVTVGDTQ
;
A
#
# COMPACT_ATOMS: atom_id res chain seq x y z
N ARG A 1 20.39 -5.96 -41.80
CA ARG A 1 19.00 -5.44 -41.83
C ARG A 1 18.66 -4.97 -40.41
N PRO A 2 18.45 -3.66 -40.18
CA PRO A 2 18.13 -3.09 -38.89
C PRO A 2 16.62 -3.16 -38.66
N TYR A 3 16.18 -3.51 -37.46
CA TYR A 3 14.83 -3.18 -37.01
C TYR A 3 14.91 -2.58 -35.60
N CYS A 4 14.84 -1.25 -35.62
CA CYS A 4 14.18 -0.36 -34.66
C CYS A 4 14.51 -0.48 -33.17
N ALA A 5 15.31 0.48 -32.71
CA ALA A 5 15.20 1.05 -31.39
C ALA A 5 13.90 1.86 -31.26
N SER A 6 13.00 1.45 -30.37
CA SER A 6 11.89 2.27 -29.85
C SER A 6 11.96 2.21 -28.32
N HIS A 7 12.60 3.19 -27.71
CA HIS A 7 11.94 4.39 -27.17
C HIS A 7 10.96 4.06 -26.02
N GLY A 8 11.50 4.13 -24.81
CA GLY A 8 10.93 4.78 -23.63
C GLY A 8 9.51 4.42 -23.21
N VAL A 9 9.37 3.43 -22.33
CA VAL A 9 8.23 3.33 -21.39
C VAL A 9 8.84 3.06 -20.02
N GLY A 10 9.06 4.12 -19.22
CA GLY A 10 9.70 3.97 -17.91
C GLY A 10 9.73 5.22 -17.02
N SER A 11 9.29 6.38 -17.50
CA SER A 11 9.43 7.65 -16.76
C SER A 11 8.15 8.10 -16.04
N ASP A 12 6.97 7.79 -16.59
CA ASP A 12 5.73 8.44 -16.17
C ASP A 12 5.10 7.84 -14.90
N GLU A 13 5.21 6.53 -14.68
CA GLU A 13 4.57 5.85 -13.54
C GLU A 13 5.25 6.19 -12.22
N VAL A 14 6.59 6.19 -12.19
CA VAL A 14 7.40 6.55 -11.01
C VAL A 14 7.11 7.99 -10.58
N GLN A 15 6.99 8.89 -11.56
CA GLN A 15 6.77 10.31 -11.30
C GLN A 15 5.34 10.58 -10.77
N ARG A 16 4.34 9.80 -11.21
CA ARG A 16 2.98 9.83 -10.63
C ARG A 16 2.95 9.36 -9.18
N ALA A 17 3.67 8.28 -8.85
CA ALA A 17 3.76 7.76 -7.49
C ALA A 17 4.42 8.78 -6.53
N GLN A 18 5.45 9.49 -7.00
CA GLN A 18 6.13 10.53 -6.22
C GLN A 18 5.25 11.77 -5.97
N LYS A 19 4.30 12.08 -6.86
CA LYS A 19 3.43 13.26 -6.75
C LYS A 19 2.23 13.03 -5.80
N ALA A 20 1.88 11.78 -5.50
CA ALA A 20 0.78 11.48 -4.58
C ALA A 20 1.11 11.98 -3.15
N GLN A 21 0.25 12.83 -2.60
CA GLN A 21 0.44 13.41 -1.26
C GLN A 21 0.29 12.34 -0.16
N SER A 22 1.24 12.30 0.77
CA SER A 22 1.37 11.29 1.84
C SER A 22 0.76 11.68 3.19
N ASN A 23 0.18 12.89 3.32
CA ASN A 23 -0.19 13.46 4.63
C ASN A 23 -1.71 13.47 4.93
N SER A 24 -2.52 12.69 4.21
CA SER A 24 -3.97 12.62 4.45
C SER A 24 -4.40 11.28 5.06
N VAL A 25 -5.46 11.31 5.87
CA VAL A 25 -6.11 10.11 6.42
C VAL A 25 -6.55 9.22 5.27
N THR A 26 -5.97 8.02 5.19
CA THR A 26 -6.25 7.07 4.12
C THR A 26 -7.48 6.22 4.45
N ILE A 27 -7.99 5.50 3.45
CA ILE A 27 -9.00 4.47 3.70
C ILE A 27 -8.49 3.38 4.67
N PHE A 28 -7.19 3.09 4.66
CA PHE A 28 -6.58 2.15 5.59
C PHE A 28 -6.60 2.66 7.03
N SER A 29 -6.33 3.96 7.23
CA SER A 29 -6.48 4.60 8.54
C SER A 29 -7.91 4.48 9.06
N ARG A 30 -8.90 4.67 8.18
CA ARG A 30 -10.33 4.49 8.52
C ARG A 30 -10.70 3.06 8.90
N ILE A 31 -10.05 2.07 8.29
CA ILE A 31 -10.22 0.64 8.62
C ILE A 31 -9.59 0.35 9.99
N ILE A 32 -8.40 0.87 10.28
CA ILE A 32 -7.74 0.76 11.60
C ILE A 32 -8.62 1.38 12.70
N ASP A 33 -9.19 2.55 12.44
CA ASP A 33 -10.09 3.26 13.37
C ASP A 33 -11.49 2.63 13.45
N ARG A 34 -11.73 1.54 12.72
CA ARG A 34 -13.04 0.84 12.61
C ARG A 34 -14.20 1.74 12.16
N SER A 35 -13.90 2.83 11.47
CA SER A 35 -14.91 3.75 10.91
C SER A 35 -15.55 3.20 9.64
N ILE A 36 -14.89 2.27 8.96
CA ILE A 36 -15.40 1.53 7.81
C ILE A 36 -15.29 0.03 8.13
N PRO A 37 -16.32 -0.78 7.80
CA PRO A 37 -16.26 -2.23 8.02
C PRO A 37 -15.19 -2.89 7.14
N ALA A 38 -14.43 -3.81 7.71
CA ALA A 38 -13.51 -4.71 7.02
C ALA A 38 -13.57 -6.10 7.67
N ASP A 39 -13.33 -7.15 6.89
CA ASP A 39 -13.25 -8.53 7.41
C ASP A 39 -11.87 -8.78 8.01
N ILE A 40 -11.73 -8.45 9.30
CA ILE A 40 -10.48 -8.56 10.06
C ILE A 40 -10.22 -10.02 10.42
N ILE A 41 -9.08 -10.54 9.98
CA ILE A 41 -8.64 -11.91 10.25
C ILE A 41 -7.60 -11.99 11.36
N TYR A 42 -6.90 -10.89 11.64
CA TYR A 42 -5.92 -10.78 12.71
C TYR A 42 -5.69 -9.31 13.09
N GLU A 43 -5.50 -9.04 14.37
CA GLU A 43 -5.24 -7.70 14.90
C GLU A 43 -4.35 -7.80 16.15
N ASP A 44 -3.26 -7.05 16.16
CA ASP A 44 -2.42 -6.85 17.35
C ASP A 44 -2.02 -5.36 17.49
N GLU A 45 -1.04 -5.08 18.35
CA GLU A 45 -0.56 -3.72 18.61
C GLU A 45 0.25 -3.13 17.45
N GLN A 46 0.81 -3.98 16.58
CA GLN A 46 1.74 -3.57 15.54
C GLN A 46 1.07 -3.50 14.17
N CYS A 47 0.14 -4.43 13.90
CA CYS A 47 -0.48 -4.59 12.60
C CYS A 47 -1.94 -5.01 12.65
N LEU A 48 -2.60 -4.85 11.50
CA LEU A 48 -3.95 -5.30 11.23
C LEU A 48 -3.96 -6.07 9.92
N ALA A 49 -4.57 -7.25 9.92
CA ALA A 49 -4.79 -8.04 8.72
C ALA A 49 -6.28 -8.19 8.42
N PHE A 50 -6.68 -7.93 7.19
CA PHE A 50 -8.07 -8.01 6.76
C PHE A 50 -8.18 -8.47 5.29
N ARG A 51 -9.31 -9.07 4.92
CA ARG A 51 -9.54 -9.52 3.53
C ARG A 51 -9.69 -8.34 2.59
N ASP A 52 -9.14 -8.48 1.39
CA ASP A 52 -9.34 -7.50 0.33
C ASP A 52 -10.80 -7.52 -0.17
N VAL A 53 -11.37 -6.35 -0.43
CA VAL A 53 -12.73 -6.20 -0.99
C VAL A 53 -12.80 -6.58 -2.48
N SER A 54 -11.68 -6.49 -3.20
CA SER A 54 -11.49 -6.86 -4.60
C SER A 54 -10.37 -7.90 -4.74
N PRO A 55 -10.58 -9.13 -4.25
CA PRO A 55 -9.55 -10.16 -4.24
C PRO A 55 -9.12 -10.56 -5.66
N GLN A 56 -7.81 -10.67 -5.88
CA GLN A 56 -7.22 -11.11 -7.16
C GLN A 56 -6.95 -12.62 -7.21
N GLY A 57 -7.37 -13.36 -6.18
CA GLY A 57 -7.21 -14.80 -6.07
C GLY A 57 -8.09 -15.40 -4.96
N PRO A 58 -8.10 -16.73 -4.80
CA PRO A 58 -8.95 -17.43 -3.83
C PRO A 58 -8.70 -17.01 -2.38
N VAL A 59 -7.46 -16.62 -2.08
CA VAL A 59 -7.05 -16.09 -0.78
C VAL A 59 -6.26 -14.81 -1.05
N HIS A 60 -6.84 -13.67 -0.69
CA HIS A 60 -6.19 -12.36 -0.79
C HIS A 60 -6.58 -11.51 0.41
N PHE A 61 -5.59 -11.17 1.23
CA PHE A 61 -5.75 -10.33 2.40
C PHE A 61 -4.55 -9.39 2.49
N LEU A 62 -4.76 -8.24 3.12
CA LEU A 62 -3.74 -7.22 3.29
C LEU A 62 -3.32 -7.20 4.75
N VAL A 63 -2.02 -7.02 4.98
CA VAL A 63 -1.43 -6.77 6.30
C VAL A 63 -0.89 -5.34 6.27
N ILE A 64 -1.38 -4.49 7.16
CA ILE A 64 -0.96 -3.10 7.26
C ILE A 64 -0.42 -2.80 8.65
N PRO A 65 0.65 -2.00 8.79
CA PRO A 65 1.11 -1.53 10.09
C PRO A 65 0.09 -0.54 10.67
N ARG A 66 -0.08 -0.55 12.00
CA ARG A 66 -0.86 0.49 12.68
C ARG A 66 -0.20 1.86 12.57
N LYS A 67 1.14 1.89 12.55
CA LYS A 67 1.91 3.10 12.29
C LYS A 67 1.70 3.53 10.83
N PRO A 68 1.26 4.76 10.56
CA PRO A 68 1.03 5.23 9.21
C PRO A 68 2.37 5.44 8.49
N ILE A 69 2.68 4.56 7.55
CA ILE A 69 3.81 4.67 6.64
C ILE A 69 3.24 4.72 5.22
N ALA A 70 3.40 5.85 4.53
CA ALA A 70 2.69 6.08 3.26
C ALA A 70 3.19 5.18 2.13
N ARG A 71 4.48 4.82 2.16
CA ARG A 71 5.11 3.92 1.19
C ARG A 71 6.38 3.31 1.77
N ILE A 72 6.76 2.14 1.24
CA ILE A 72 7.93 1.40 1.71
C ILE A 72 9.25 2.19 1.64
N SER A 73 9.39 3.13 0.70
CA SER A 73 10.60 3.95 0.58
C SER A 73 10.79 4.96 1.72
N GLU A 74 9.78 5.17 2.57
CA GLU A 74 9.84 6.08 3.73
C GLU A 74 10.08 5.35 5.06
N VAL A 75 10.31 4.03 5.02
CA VAL A 75 10.63 3.24 6.20
C VAL A 75 11.96 3.68 6.80
N THR A 76 12.00 3.82 8.12
CA THR A 76 13.19 4.16 8.89
C THR A 76 13.66 2.98 9.74
N VAL A 77 14.88 3.04 10.29
CA VAL A 77 15.39 2.01 11.21
C VAL A 77 14.52 1.87 12.47
N GLY A 78 13.77 2.90 12.84
CA GLY A 78 12.81 2.85 13.95
C GLY A 78 11.56 2.01 13.66
N ASP A 79 11.34 1.59 12.42
CA ASP A 79 10.16 0.83 11.98
C ASP A 79 10.43 -0.69 11.91
N THR A 80 11.51 -1.16 12.52
CA THR A 80 11.95 -2.57 12.47
C THR A 80 11.06 -3.52 13.29
N GLN A 81 10.00 -3.01 13.94
CA GLN A 81 9.14 -3.78 14.84
C GLN A 81 7.77 -4.02 14.20
#